data_AF-A0A9D7QGD2-F1
#
_entry.id   AF-A0A9D7QGD2-F1
#
_cell.length_a   1.000
_cell.length_b   1.000
_cell.length_c   1.000
_cell.angle_alpha   90.00
_cell.angle_beta   90.00
_cell.angle_gamma   90.00
#
_symmetry.space_group_name_H-M   'P 1'
#
loop_
_entity.id
_entity.type
_entity.pdbx_description
1 polymer ?
#
loop_
_entity_poly.entity_id
_entity_poly.type
_entity_poly.pdbx_seq_one_letter_code
_entity_poly.pdbx_strand_id
1 'polypeptide(L)'
;MRYIHQKPDWPHFTWDDAKLMPVLLEVRHRQGRLLGRMEGLGFRFRSEAALDNLTAEVIKSSAIEGTVFDPESVRSSVARRMGIQAPDSAATDREIEGAVEMMFDATQHYAEPLTIERLLGWQSSLFPGGRSGLHRVLTGQWRTPEMDPMQVVSGPISRDRVRPKNIHFEAPTADRVPREVEAFLHWFESSDSTDPVIRAGLAHLWFVTIHPFEDGNGRVSRAIADMALARADGSAMRFYSMSTQIESEKKQYYQALEKTQKGTLDITEWLRWFLGCLDRVLQGADTSLARIIRKSSTWEWINRTLAINDRQRLVINTLMDGSDPELSTSRYAKLARCSLDTALRDIKLLLDAGILVAGPSGGRSTKYGLQSPPPVVAQL
;
A
#
# COMPACT_ATOMS: atom_id res chain seq x y z
N MET A 1 30.55 16.39 6.82
CA MET A 1 29.62 15.58 7.63
C MET A 1 29.78 14.14 7.19
N ARG A 2 29.88 13.16 8.10
CA ARG A 2 30.00 11.73 7.70
C ARG A 2 28.62 11.10 7.61
N TYR A 3 28.36 10.37 6.54
CA TYR A 3 27.13 9.60 6.35
C TYR A 3 27.18 8.27 7.11
N ILE A 4 26.03 7.63 7.31
CA ILE A 4 25.88 6.41 8.12
C ILE A 4 26.78 5.26 7.63
N HIS A 5 26.95 5.10 6.31
CA HIS A 5 27.81 4.07 5.71
C HIS A 5 29.32 4.31 5.86
N GLN A 6 29.70 5.45 6.46
CA GLN A 6 31.08 5.84 6.76
C GLN A 6 31.39 5.70 8.26
N LYS A 7 30.46 5.17 9.06
CA LYS A 7 30.69 4.88 10.48
C LYS A 7 31.51 3.60 10.62
N PRO A 8 32.40 3.50 11.63
CA PRO A 8 33.28 2.33 11.80
C PRO A 8 32.52 1.01 11.88
N ASP A 9 31.39 0.99 12.57
CA ASP A 9 30.61 -0.23 12.80
C ASP A 9 29.52 -0.44 11.73
N TRP A 10 29.54 0.26 10.60
CA TRP A 10 28.59 -0.01 9.52
C TRP A 10 28.78 -1.44 9.00
N PRO A 11 27.70 -2.23 8.78
CA PRO A 11 26.27 -1.90 8.86
C PRO A 11 25.57 -2.42 10.15
N HIS A 12 26.25 -2.46 11.29
CA HIS A 12 25.69 -2.94 12.57
C HIS A 12 24.76 -1.89 13.20
N PHE A 13 23.50 -1.89 12.76
CA PHE A 13 22.46 -1.03 13.32
C PHE A 13 22.10 -1.41 14.75
N THR A 14 21.70 -0.41 15.52
CA THR A 14 21.21 -0.54 16.90
C THR A 14 19.91 0.23 17.06
N TRP A 15 19.12 -0.12 18.07
CA TRP A 15 17.91 0.61 18.43
C TRP A 15 17.56 0.39 19.91
N ASP A 16 16.73 1.28 20.44
CA ASP A 16 16.21 1.23 21.81
C ASP A 16 14.88 0.46 21.84
N ASP A 17 14.94 -0.80 22.27
CA ASP A 17 13.75 -1.66 22.37
C ASP A 17 12.66 -1.05 23.28
N ALA A 18 13.03 -0.41 24.38
CA ALA A 18 12.05 0.17 25.30
C ALA A 18 11.21 1.28 24.64
N LYS A 19 11.80 2.03 23.69
CA LYS A 19 11.08 3.05 22.91
C LYS A 19 10.24 2.49 21.78
N LEU A 20 10.63 1.33 21.24
CA LEU A 20 9.96 0.69 20.10
C LEU A 20 8.84 -0.26 20.51
N MET A 21 9.00 -1.00 21.62
CA MET A 21 8.07 -2.07 22.00
C MET A 21 6.61 -1.64 22.11
N PRO A 22 6.27 -0.48 22.69
CA PRO A 22 4.86 -0.07 22.75
C PRO A 22 4.22 0.05 21.36
N VAL A 23 4.94 0.65 20.40
CA VAL A 23 4.44 0.85 19.02
C VAL A 23 4.45 -0.47 18.26
N LEU A 24 5.51 -1.28 18.41
CA LEU A 24 5.61 -2.58 17.76
C LEU A 24 4.47 -3.51 18.20
N LEU A 25 4.17 -3.60 19.49
CA LEU A 25 3.10 -4.45 20.01
C LEU A 25 1.73 -4.04 19.46
N GLU A 26 1.45 -2.73 19.37
CA GLU A 26 0.21 -2.22 18.78
C GLU A 26 0.12 -2.58 17.28
N VAL A 27 1.20 -2.38 16.53
CA VAL A 27 1.31 -2.74 15.12
C VAL A 27 1.06 -4.24 14.91
N ARG A 28 1.78 -5.11 15.64
CA ARG A 28 1.66 -6.57 15.52
C ARG A 28 0.25 -7.05 15.91
N HIS A 29 -0.35 -6.47 16.94
CA HIS A 29 -1.74 -6.76 17.31
C HIS A 29 -2.73 -6.37 16.20
N ARG A 30 -2.61 -5.17 15.62
CA ARG A 30 -3.46 -4.73 14.50
C ARG A 30 -3.26 -5.57 13.25
N GLN A 31 -2.01 -5.92 12.94
CA GLN A 31 -1.65 -6.80 11.82
C GLN A 31 -2.32 -8.17 11.97
N GLY A 32 -2.17 -8.81 13.14
CA GLY A 32 -2.82 -10.08 13.44
C GLY A 32 -4.35 -10.01 13.37
N ARG A 33 -4.96 -8.93 13.90
CA ARG A 33 -6.41 -8.71 13.77
C ARG A 33 -6.86 -8.56 12.32
N LEU A 34 -6.14 -7.80 11.50
CA LEU A 34 -6.46 -7.62 10.09
C LEU A 34 -6.42 -8.95 9.34
N LEU A 35 -5.33 -9.71 9.51
CA LEU A 35 -5.16 -11.03 8.88
C LEU A 35 -6.26 -12.00 9.31
N GLY A 36 -6.51 -12.13 10.62
CA GLY A 36 -7.56 -13.03 11.13
C GLY A 36 -8.97 -12.65 10.66
N ARG A 37 -9.28 -11.35 10.54
CA ARG A 37 -10.56 -10.90 9.97
C ARG A 37 -10.65 -11.17 8.47
N MET A 38 -9.55 -11.02 7.74
CA MET A 38 -9.49 -11.34 6.31
C MET A 38 -9.67 -12.84 6.06
N GLU A 39 -9.15 -13.72 6.91
CA GLU A 39 -9.37 -15.17 6.80
C GLU A 39 -10.84 -15.57 6.90
N GLY A 40 -11.63 -14.84 7.69
CA GLY A 40 -13.09 -15.01 7.78
C GLY A 40 -13.86 -14.58 6.52
N LEU A 41 -13.21 -13.90 5.56
CA LEU A 41 -13.83 -13.52 4.30
C LEU A 41 -13.70 -14.61 3.23
N GLY A 42 -14.76 -14.74 2.44
CA GLY A 42 -14.74 -15.59 1.24
C GLY A 42 -13.62 -15.22 0.27
N PHE A 43 -13.10 -16.21 -0.44
CA PHE A 43 -11.96 -16.06 -1.37
C PHE A 43 -12.09 -14.84 -2.29
N ARG A 44 -13.27 -14.64 -2.89
CA ARG A 44 -13.54 -13.52 -3.80
C ARG A 44 -13.24 -12.15 -3.17
N PHE A 45 -13.65 -11.92 -1.92
CA PHE A 45 -13.40 -10.64 -1.25
C PHE A 45 -11.93 -10.45 -0.91
N ARG A 46 -11.25 -11.53 -0.50
CA ARG A 46 -9.81 -11.49 -0.25
C ARG A 46 -9.03 -11.19 -1.52
N SER A 47 -9.37 -11.84 -2.64
CA SER A 47 -8.76 -11.60 -3.94
C SER A 47 -8.97 -10.17 -4.43
N GLU A 48 -10.17 -9.62 -4.29
CA GLU A 48 -10.47 -8.22 -4.66
C GLU A 48 -9.67 -7.24 -3.78
N ALA A 49 -9.64 -7.45 -2.47
CA ALA A 49 -8.86 -6.61 -1.56
C ALA A 49 -7.36 -6.69 -1.87
N ALA A 50 -6.84 -7.88 -2.20
CA ALA A 50 -5.45 -8.05 -2.61
C ALA A 50 -5.14 -7.35 -3.94
N LEU A 51 -6.05 -7.44 -4.91
CA LEU A 51 -5.94 -6.72 -6.18
C LEU A 51 -5.91 -5.21 -5.96
N ASP A 52 -6.81 -4.66 -5.14
CA ASP A 52 -6.85 -3.22 -4.82
C ASP A 52 -5.55 -2.74 -4.17
N ASN A 53 -5.05 -3.48 -3.18
CA ASN A 53 -3.85 -3.09 -2.45
C ASN A 53 -2.58 -3.23 -3.29
N LEU A 54 -2.42 -4.30 -4.08
CA LEU A 54 -1.29 -4.44 -5.00
C LEU A 54 -1.31 -3.37 -6.10
N THR A 55 -2.49 -3.05 -6.62
CA THR A 55 -2.67 -1.94 -7.58
C THR A 55 -2.23 -0.61 -6.97
N ALA A 56 -2.70 -0.32 -5.75
CA ALA A 56 -2.33 0.90 -5.03
C ALA A 56 -0.82 0.93 -4.73
N GLU A 57 -0.22 -0.19 -4.33
CA GLU A 57 1.20 -0.29 -4.04
C GLU A 57 2.06 0.05 -5.27
N VAL A 58 1.75 -0.51 -6.44
CA VAL A 58 2.46 -0.21 -7.69
C VAL A 58 2.31 1.27 -8.07
N ILE A 59 1.09 1.80 -8.05
CA ILE A 59 0.82 3.20 -8.43
C ILE A 59 1.56 4.16 -7.48
N LYS A 60 1.44 3.94 -6.17
CA LYS A 60 1.95 4.86 -5.15
C LYS A 60 3.46 4.76 -5.00
N SER A 61 4.03 3.57 -5.13
CA SER A 61 5.49 3.38 -5.17
C SER A 61 6.09 4.15 -6.35
N SER A 62 5.47 4.09 -7.53
CA SER A 62 5.91 4.87 -8.69
C SER A 62 5.71 6.39 -8.52
N ALA A 63 4.58 6.81 -7.95
CA ALA A 63 4.29 8.23 -7.70
C ALA A 63 5.26 8.89 -6.71
N ILE A 64 5.82 8.13 -5.77
CA ILE A 64 6.90 8.61 -4.89
C ILE A 64 8.13 9.03 -5.71
N GLU A 65 8.45 8.34 -6.80
CA GLU A 65 9.55 8.72 -7.71
C GLU A 65 9.12 9.72 -8.81
N GLY A 66 7.86 10.16 -8.82
CA GLY A 66 7.33 11.11 -9.80
C GLY A 66 6.75 10.47 -11.06
N THR A 67 6.69 9.14 -11.13
CA THR A 67 6.06 8.42 -12.23
C THR A 67 4.55 8.28 -11.97
N VAL A 68 3.73 8.69 -12.94
CA VAL A 68 2.26 8.61 -12.85
C VAL A 68 1.77 7.54 -13.82
N PHE A 69 1.19 6.47 -13.29
CA PHE A 69 0.59 5.41 -14.09
C PHE A 69 -0.92 5.58 -14.18
N ASP A 70 -1.49 5.10 -15.29
CA ASP A 70 -2.93 4.98 -15.45
C ASP A 70 -3.48 3.88 -14.51
N PRO A 71 -4.40 4.21 -13.57
CA PRO A 71 -4.87 3.26 -12.58
C PRO A 71 -5.59 2.04 -13.17
N GLU A 72 -6.33 2.22 -14.27
CA GLU A 72 -7.08 1.13 -14.90
C GLU A 72 -6.13 0.12 -15.57
N SER A 73 -5.10 0.62 -16.24
CA SER A 73 -4.05 -0.19 -16.86
C SER A 73 -3.26 -0.99 -15.81
N VAL A 74 -2.87 -0.37 -14.69
CA VAL A 74 -2.18 -1.08 -13.59
C VAL A 74 -3.10 -2.15 -13.00
N ARG A 75 -4.37 -1.79 -12.69
CA ARG A 75 -5.35 -2.74 -12.15
C ARG A 75 -5.54 -3.95 -13.06
N SER A 76 -5.70 -3.71 -14.36
CA SER A 76 -5.85 -4.77 -15.36
C SER A 76 -4.64 -5.70 -15.37
N SER A 77 -3.43 -5.14 -15.37
CA SER A 77 -2.18 -5.91 -15.37
C SER A 77 -2.01 -6.77 -14.10
N VAL A 78 -2.32 -6.23 -12.92
CA VAL A 78 -2.32 -6.97 -11.65
C VAL A 78 -3.38 -8.07 -11.66
N ALA A 79 -4.61 -7.76 -12.09
CA ALA A 79 -5.71 -8.72 -12.15
C ALA A 79 -5.37 -9.93 -13.04
N ARG A 80 -4.79 -9.70 -14.22
CA ARG A 80 -4.32 -10.78 -15.12
C ARG A 80 -3.33 -11.71 -14.43
N ARG A 81 -2.33 -11.17 -13.72
CA ARG A 81 -1.34 -11.98 -13.00
C ARG A 81 -1.91 -12.73 -11.80
N MET A 82 -2.94 -12.17 -11.17
CA MET A 82 -3.68 -12.86 -10.10
C MET A 82 -4.69 -13.90 -10.60
N GLY A 83 -4.84 -14.09 -11.91
CA GLY A 83 -5.83 -15.00 -12.49
C GLY A 83 -7.28 -14.51 -12.36
N ILE A 84 -7.49 -13.20 -12.15
CA ILE A 84 -8.82 -12.57 -12.06
C ILE A 84 -9.22 -12.09 -13.46
N GLN A 85 -10.47 -12.34 -13.86
CA GLN A 85 -10.98 -11.82 -15.13
C GLN A 85 -10.94 -10.29 -15.13
N ALA A 86 -10.16 -9.72 -16.05
CA ALA A 86 -10.10 -8.30 -16.30
C ALA A 86 -10.68 -8.00 -17.69
N PRO A 87 -11.29 -6.82 -17.91
CA PRO A 87 -11.62 -6.36 -19.25
C PRO A 87 -10.38 -6.36 -20.13
N ASP A 88 -10.53 -6.61 -21.43
CA ASP A 88 -9.46 -6.38 -22.40
C ASP A 88 -9.05 -4.91 -22.34
N SER A 89 -7.98 -4.60 -21.62
CA SER A 89 -7.40 -3.26 -21.61
C SER A 89 -6.63 -3.05 -22.91
N ALA A 90 -6.54 -1.79 -23.33
CA ALA A 90 -5.59 -1.38 -24.37
C ALA A 90 -4.17 -1.88 -24.04
N ALA A 91 -3.30 -1.92 -25.06
CA ALA A 91 -1.90 -2.33 -24.93
C ALA A 91 -1.26 -1.63 -23.71
N THR A 92 -0.91 -2.43 -22.70
CA THR A 92 -0.37 -1.91 -21.44
C THR A 92 1.04 -1.41 -21.66
N ASP A 93 1.35 -0.24 -21.10
CA ASP A 93 2.71 0.33 -21.10
C ASP A 93 3.70 -0.70 -20.53
N ARG A 94 4.85 -0.88 -21.19
CA ARG A 94 5.89 -1.80 -20.74
C ARG A 94 6.44 -1.41 -19.36
N GLU A 95 6.47 -0.11 -19.04
CA GLU A 95 6.90 0.36 -17.71
C GLU A 95 5.91 -0.07 -16.61
N ILE A 96 4.60 -0.07 -16.91
CA ILE A 96 3.57 -0.59 -16.01
C ILE A 96 3.78 -2.09 -15.79
N GLU A 97 3.93 -2.85 -16.88
CA GLU A 97 4.15 -4.29 -16.82
C GLU A 97 5.38 -4.65 -16.00
N GLY A 98 6.48 -3.91 -16.17
CA GLY A 98 7.71 -4.09 -15.43
C GLY A 98 7.61 -3.80 -13.93
N ALA A 99 6.91 -2.72 -13.56
CA ALA A 99 6.66 -2.37 -12.17
C ALA A 99 5.71 -3.38 -11.48
N VAL A 100 4.68 -3.83 -12.20
CA VAL A 100 3.76 -4.87 -11.73
C VAL A 100 4.50 -6.19 -11.55
N GLU A 101 5.36 -6.59 -12.49
CA GLU A 101 6.13 -7.83 -12.41
C GLU A 101 7.06 -7.87 -11.20
N MET A 102 7.81 -6.79 -10.95
CA MET A 102 8.65 -6.68 -9.76
C MET A 102 7.84 -6.82 -8.47
N MET A 103 6.74 -6.06 -8.33
CA MET A 103 5.94 -6.07 -7.10
C MET A 103 5.21 -7.41 -6.91
N PHE A 104 4.76 -8.02 -8.00
CA PHE A 104 4.14 -9.34 -7.96
C PHE A 104 5.16 -10.40 -7.54
N ASP A 105 6.37 -10.39 -8.10
CA ASP A 105 7.42 -11.32 -7.69
C ASP A 105 7.82 -11.14 -6.21
N ALA A 106 8.01 -9.89 -5.76
CA ALA A 106 8.34 -9.59 -4.37
C ALA A 106 7.30 -10.08 -3.36
N THR A 107 6.01 -10.05 -3.73
CA THR A 107 4.91 -10.36 -2.81
C THR A 107 4.36 -11.77 -2.97
N GLN A 108 4.34 -12.34 -4.17
CA GLN A 108 3.82 -13.70 -4.42
C GLN A 108 4.88 -14.78 -4.23
N HIS A 109 6.13 -14.48 -4.55
CA HIS A 109 7.28 -15.36 -4.33
C HIS A 109 8.10 -14.90 -3.12
N TYR A 110 7.42 -14.35 -2.09
CA TYR A 110 8.07 -13.78 -0.91
C TYR A 110 8.85 -14.82 -0.09
N ALA A 111 8.47 -16.10 -0.18
CA ALA A 111 9.15 -17.20 0.51
C ALA A 111 10.44 -17.63 -0.18
N GLU A 112 10.61 -17.31 -1.47
CA GLU A 112 11.85 -17.60 -2.20
C GLU A 112 12.95 -16.63 -1.77
N PRO A 113 14.23 -17.03 -1.81
CA PRO A 113 15.34 -16.15 -1.46
C PRO A 113 15.45 -14.92 -2.36
N LEU A 114 15.85 -13.77 -1.80
CA LEU A 114 16.26 -12.62 -2.58
C LEU A 114 17.73 -12.79 -2.99
N THR A 115 17.96 -13.15 -4.25
CA THR A 115 19.31 -13.31 -4.82
C THR A 115 19.75 -12.05 -5.57
N ILE A 116 21.05 -11.96 -5.88
CA ILE A 116 21.58 -10.89 -6.75
C ILE A 116 20.84 -10.91 -8.10
N GLU A 117 20.70 -12.07 -8.73
CA GLU A 117 20.02 -12.20 -10.02
C GLU A 117 18.57 -11.70 -9.97
N ARG A 118 17.83 -12.08 -8.92
CA ARG A 118 16.45 -11.64 -8.72
C ARG A 118 16.36 -10.12 -8.52
N LEU A 119 17.27 -9.57 -7.73
CA LEU A 119 17.37 -8.13 -7.48
C LEU A 119 17.73 -7.33 -8.75
N LEU A 120 18.64 -7.84 -9.58
CA LEU A 120 18.99 -7.26 -10.87
C LEU A 120 17.81 -7.36 -11.85
N GLY A 121 17.09 -8.48 -11.86
CA GLY A 121 15.87 -8.69 -12.64
C GLY A 121 14.78 -7.68 -12.27
N TRP A 122 14.56 -7.44 -10.98
CA TRP A 122 13.63 -6.42 -10.49
C TRP A 122 13.98 -5.02 -10.99
N GLN A 123 15.25 -4.61 -10.93
CA GLN A 123 15.62 -3.30 -11.44
C GLN A 123 15.53 -3.23 -12.97
N SER A 124 15.90 -4.30 -13.68
CA SER A 124 15.78 -4.36 -15.13
C SER A 124 14.32 -4.28 -15.60
N SER A 125 13.38 -4.89 -14.87
CA SER A 125 11.96 -4.85 -15.23
C SER A 125 11.40 -3.43 -15.18
N LEU A 126 11.89 -2.58 -14.26
CA LEU A 126 11.46 -1.17 -14.18
C LEU A 126 11.83 -0.33 -15.41
N PHE A 127 12.78 -0.78 -16.24
CA PHE A 127 13.33 -0.01 -17.35
C PHE A 127 13.45 -0.88 -18.63
N PRO A 128 12.34 -1.40 -19.18
CA PRO A 128 12.37 -2.36 -20.28
C PRO A 128 13.00 -1.81 -21.58
N GLY A 129 13.07 -0.48 -21.73
CA GLY A 129 13.74 0.19 -22.84
C GLY A 129 15.18 0.63 -22.56
N GLY A 130 15.73 0.36 -21.37
CA GLY A 130 17.05 0.87 -20.96
C GLY A 130 17.07 2.38 -20.72
N ARG A 131 15.92 2.96 -20.33
CA ARG A 131 15.74 4.41 -20.20
C ARG A 131 14.87 4.79 -19.02
N SER A 132 15.17 5.93 -18.43
CA SER A 132 14.30 6.67 -17.49
C SER A 132 13.91 7.99 -18.17
N GLY A 133 12.69 8.01 -18.72
CA GLY A 133 12.27 9.07 -19.65
C GLY A 133 13.19 9.20 -20.87
N LEU A 134 13.76 10.38 -21.08
CA LEU A 134 14.67 10.64 -22.19
C LEU A 134 16.12 10.23 -21.93
N HIS A 135 16.47 9.77 -20.73
CA HIS A 135 17.84 9.42 -20.38
C HIS A 135 18.04 7.91 -20.49
N ARG A 136 19.17 7.49 -21.07
CA ARG A 136 19.58 6.08 -20.98
C ARG A 136 20.00 5.81 -19.54
N VAL A 137 19.65 4.64 -19.04
CA VAL A 137 19.96 4.19 -17.69
C VAL A 137 20.55 2.80 -17.75
N LEU A 138 21.50 2.54 -16.87
CA LEU A 138 22.08 1.23 -16.65
C LEU A 138 21.05 0.28 -16.02
N THR A 139 20.70 -0.78 -16.74
CA THR A 139 19.66 -1.74 -16.33
C THR A 139 20.23 -3.12 -16.01
N GLY A 140 19.73 -3.76 -14.97
CA GLY A 140 20.09 -5.12 -14.57
C GLY A 140 21.54 -5.26 -14.09
N GLN A 141 22.16 -4.19 -13.62
CA GLN A 141 23.56 -4.19 -13.16
C GLN A 141 23.84 -3.01 -12.21
N TRP A 142 24.91 -3.13 -11.42
CA TRP A 142 25.32 -2.09 -10.48
C TRP A 142 25.86 -0.86 -11.20
N ARG A 143 25.69 0.31 -10.58
CA ARG A 143 26.35 1.54 -11.05
C ARG A 143 27.88 1.40 -11.02
N THR A 144 28.55 2.13 -11.90
CA THR A 144 30.01 2.04 -12.08
C THR A 144 30.73 3.23 -11.43
N PRO A 145 32.05 3.17 -11.21
CA PRO A 145 32.82 4.27 -10.60
C PRO A 145 32.73 5.60 -11.37
N GLU A 146 32.47 5.57 -12.67
CA GLU A 146 32.28 6.79 -13.48
C GLU A 146 30.99 7.55 -13.12
N MET A 147 30.07 6.91 -12.41
CA MET A 147 28.81 7.48 -11.93
C MET A 147 28.91 8.05 -10.51
N ASP A 148 30.08 7.95 -9.86
CA ASP A 148 30.31 8.53 -8.54
C ASP A 148 30.60 10.05 -8.61
N PRO A 149 30.25 10.81 -7.54
CA PRO A 149 29.51 10.36 -6.37
C PRO A 149 28.00 10.24 -6.66
N MET A 150 27.39 9.14 -6.22
CA MET A 150 25.93 8.99 -6.24
C MET A 150 25.30 9.80 -5.10
N GLN A 151 24.56 10.86 -5.44
CA GLN A 151 24.03 11.82 -4.47
C GLN A 151 22.51 11.99 -4.61
N VAL A 152 21.81 11.94 -3.47
CA VAL A 152 20.41 12.36 -3.37
C VAL A 152 20.39 13.87 -3.15
N VAL A 153 19.86 14.62 -4.11
CA VAL A 153 19.89 16.09 -4.13
C VAL A 153 18.50 16.70 -4.30
N SER A 154 18.29 17.90 -3.78
CA SER A 154 17.15 18.74 -4.14
C SER A 154 17.58 20.14 -4.61
N GLY A 155 16.68 20.79 -5.35
CA GLY A 155 16.87 22.12 -5.93
C GLY A 155 16.68 22.12 -7.45
N PRO A 156 16.37 23.28 -8.07
CA PRO A 156 16.23 23.37 -9.52
C PRO A 156 17.53 22.96 -10.21
N ILE A 157 17.42 22.18 -11.29
CA ILE A 157 18.54 21.89 -12.21
C ILE A 157 18.87 23.21 -12.92
N SER A 158 19.66 24.07 -12.26
CA SER A 158 20.12 25.31 -12.87
C SER A 158 21.20 24.97 -13.89
N ARG A 159 20.97 25.35 -15.16
CA ARG A 159 21.99 25.29 -16.22
C ARG A 159 23.21 26.16 -15.89
N ASP A 160 23.00 27.23 -15.13
CA ASP A 160 24.07 28.05 -14.59
C ASP A 160 24.39 27.59 -13.17
N ARG A 161 25.63 27.18 -12.93
CA ARG A 161 26.17 26.63 -11.66
C ARG A 161 26.12 27.59 -10.44
N VAL A 162 25.19 28.54 -10.41
CA VAL A 162 25.12 29.67 -9.46
C VAL A 162 24.38 29.30 -8.16
N ARG A 163 23.58 28.23 -8.11
CA ARG A 163 22.95 27.75 -6.86
C ARG A 163 23.53 26.40 -6.44
N PRO A 164 24.03 26.26 -5.20
CA PRO A 164 24.51 24.98 -4.71
C PRO A 164 23.33 23.99 -4.63
N LYS A 165 23.51 22.79 -5.19
CA LYS A 165 22.59 21.66 -4.96
C LYS A 165 22.60 21.34 -3.47
N ASN A 166 21.42 21.20 -2.86
CA ASN A 166 21.36 20.72 -1.48
C ASN A 166 21.55 19.21 -1.49
N ILE A 167 22.70 18.73 -1.00
CA ILE A 167 23.02 17.31 -0.92
C ILE A 167 22.41 16.75 0.37
N HIS A 168 21.40 15.90 0.20
CA HIS A 168 20.72 15.23 1.30
C HIS A 168 21.48 13.98 1.75
N PHE A 169 22.08 13.26 0.80
CA PHE A 169 22.81 12.04 1.07
C PHE A 169 23.81 11.76 -0.06
N GLU A 170 24.94 11.14 0.27
CA GLU A 170 25.87 10.53 -0.67
C GLU A 170 25.97 9.05 -0.32
N ALA A 171 25.78 8.18 -1.31
CA ALA A 171 25.84 6.74 -1.13
C ALA A 171 27.30 6.23 -1.03
N PRO A 172 27.53 4.96 -0.64
CA PRO A 172 28.84 4.33 -0.81
C PRO A 172 29.41 4.52 -2.21
N THR A 173 30.72 4.45 -2.40
CA THR A 173 31.31 4.46 -3.75
C THR A 173 30.95 3.17 -4.50
N ALA A 174 30.92 3.23 -5.83
CA ALA A 174 30.49 2.13 -6.68
C ALA A 174 31.33 0.85 -6.50
N ASP A 175 32.63 0.99 -6.21
CA ASP A 175 33.53 -0.13 -5.91
C ASP A 175 33.13 -0.91 -4.64
N ARG A 176 32.45 -0.27 -3.69
CA ARG A 176 31.93 -0.93 -2.49
C ARG A 176 30.62 -1.66 -2.73
N VAL A 177 29.82 -1.24 -3.73
CA VAL A 177 28.44 -1.72 -3.93
C VAL A 177 28.32 -3.24 -3.97
N PRO A 178 29.13 -4.01 -4.72
CA PRO A 178 28.98 -5.46 -4.78
C PRO A 178 29.06 -6.11 -3.39
N ARG A 179 30.05 -5.71 -2.59
CA ARG A 179 30.26 -6.25 -1.23
C ARG A 179 29.16 -5.80 -0.26
N GLU A 180 28.70 -4.56 -0.37
CA GLU A 180 27.63 -4.02 0.48
C GLU A 180 26.30 -4.74 0.22
N VAL A 181 25.97 -5.00 -1.05
CA VAL A 181 24.77 -5.76 -1.43
C VAL A 181 24.88 -7.21 -0.99
N GLU A 182 26.04 -7.85 -1.15
CA GLU A 182 26.25 -9.24 -0.71
C GLU A 182 26.06 -9.38 0.82
N ALA A 183 26.63 -8.46 1.60
CA ALA A 183 26.43 -8.41 3.05
C ALA A 183 24.96 -8.20 3.44
N PHE A 184 24.27 -7.30 2.73
CA PHE A 184 22.84 -7.07 2.89
C PHE A 184 22.01 -8.32 2.60
N LEU A 185 22.23 -9.00 1.48
CA LEU A 185 21.47 -10.19 1.09
C LEU A 185 21.72 -11.36 2.03
N HIS A 186 22.97 -11.57 2.44
CA HIS A 186 23.30 -12.59 3.45
C HIS A 186 22.56 -12.33 4.77
N TRP A 187 22.46 -11.08 5.22
CA TRP A 187 21.66 -10.74 6.39
C TRP A 187 20.14 -10.87 6.15
N PHE A 188 19.66 -10.46 4.98
CA PHE A 188 18.23 -10.47 4.66
C PHE A 188 17.65 -11.89 4.65
N GLU A 189 18.45 -12.85 4.17
CA GLU A 189 18.11 -14.28 4.11
C GLU A 189 18.52 -15.07 5.37
N SER A 190 19.23 -14.44 6.32
CA SER A 190 19.51 -15.10 7.61
C SER A 190 18.34 -14.96 8.57
N SER A 191 18.20 -15.94 9.46
CA SER A 191 17.25 -15.89 10.58
C SER A 191 17.95 -15.34 11.82
N ASP A 192 17.32 -14.38 12.49
CA ASP A 192 17.69 -13.91 13.83
C ASP A 192 16.43 -13.75 14.70
N SER A 193 16.59 -13.28 15.93
CA SER A 193 15.48 -13.02 16.85
C SER A 193 14.80 -11.66 16.64
N THR A 194 15.16 -10.94 15.58
CA THR A 194 14.58 -9.61 15.31
C THR A 194 13.14 -9.78 14.83
N ASP A 195 12.21 -8.98 15.37
CA ASP A 195 10.82 -9.03 14.94
C ASP A 195 10.72 -8.82 13.41
N PRO A 196 9.95 -9.63 12.67
CA PRO A 196 9.85 -9.55 11.21
C PRO A 196 9.46 -8.17 10.66
N VAL A 197 8.66 -7.38 11.40
CA VAL A 197 8.28 -6.03 10.99
C VAL A 197 9.43 -5.04 11.19
N ILE A 198 10.22 -5.18 12.26
CA ILE A 198 11.46 -4.42 12.41
C ILE A 198 12.42 -4.77 11.27
N ARG A 199 12.56 -6.06 10.93
CA ARG A 199 13.39 -6.50 9.78
C ARG A 199 12.95 -5.84 8.47
N ALA A 200 11.66 -5.68 8.22
CA ALA A 200 11.17 -4.97 7.03
C ALA A 200 11.61 -3.50 6.98
N GLY A 201 11.45 -2.78 8.10
CA GLY A 201 11.90 -1.38 8.20
C GLY A 201 13.42 -1.24 8.06
N LEU A 202 14.17 -2.19 8.62
CA LEU A 202 15.63 -2.25 8.53
C LEU A 202 16.09 -2.53 7.10
N ALA A 203 15.48 -3.51 6.44
CA ALA A 203 15.83 -3.90 5.07
C ALA A 203 15.62 -2.74 4.10
N HIS A 204 14.52 -2.01 4.26
CA HIS A 204 14.24 -0.81 3.47
C HIS A 204 15.35 0.25 3.61
N LEU A 205 15.69 0.61 4.86
CA LEU A 205 16.71 1.63 5.15
C LEU A 205 18.09 1.20 4.66
N TRP A 206 18.49 -0.04 4.92
CA TRP A 206 19.80 -0.52 4.54
C TRP A 206 19.96 -0.51 3.02
N PHE A 207 19.01 -1.10 2.29
CA PHE A 207 19.09 -1.17 0.83
C PHE A 207 19.10 0.21 0.18
N VAL A 208 18.19 1.12 0.58
CA VAL A 208 18.11 2.47 -0.01
C VAL A 208 19.35 3.32 0.31
N THR A 209 20.07 2.98 1.38
CA THR A 209 21.35 3.62 1.77
C THR A 209 22.53 3.10 0.95
N ILE A 210 22.54 1.82 0.54
CA ILE A 210 23.56 1.30 -0.40
C ILE A 210 23.42 1.98 -1.76
N HIS A 211 22.18 2.19 -2.20
CA HIS A 211 21.84 2.85 -3.48
C HIS A 211 22.60 2.24 -4.68
N PRO A 212 22.45 0.92 -4.93
CA PRO A 212 23.34 0.18 -5.83
C PRO A 212 23.14 0.46 -7.32
N PHE A 213 22.00 1.02 -7.72
CA PHE A 213 21.65 1.24 -9.12
C PHE A 213 21.79 2.71 -9.54
N GLU A 214 21.88 2.98 -10.84
CA GLU A 214 21.78 4.34 -11.39
C GLU A 214 20.39 4.94 -11.15
N ASP A 215 19.32 4.15 -11.34
CA ASP A 215 17.92 4.51 -11.08
C ASP A 215 17.14 3.27 -10.62
N GLY A 216 15.99 3.48 -9.97
CA GLY A 216 15.09 2.44 -9.48
C GLY A 216 15.25 2.10 -7.99
N ASN A 217 16.28 2.65 -7.31
CA ASN A 217 16.63 2.31 -5.93
C ASN A 217 15.44 2.44 -4.94
N GLY A 218 14.65 3.52 -5.05
CA GLY A 218 13.50 3.72 -4.17
C GLY A 218 12.36 2.71 -4.40
N ARG A 219 12.07 2.38 -5.67
CA ARG A 219 11.04 1.38 -6.02
C ARG A 219 11.46 -0.03 -5.58
N VAL A 220 12.73 -0.39 -5.79
CA VAL A 220 13.29 -1.67 -5.35
C VAL A 220 13.34 -1.76 -3.82
N SER A 221 13.72 -0.69 -3.10
CA SER A 221 13.74 -0.70 -1.64
C SER A 221 12.34 -0.87 -1.03
N ARG A 222 11.31 -0.33 -1.67
CA ARG A 222 9.90 -0.55 -1.26
C ARG A 222 9.44 -1.97 -1.56
N ALA A 223 9.79 -2.53 -2.72
CA ALA A 223 9.52 -3.94 -3.04
C ALA A 223 10.18 -4.90 -2.04
N ILE A 224 11.43 -4.65 -1.63
CA ILE A 224 12.12 -5.40 -0.56
C ILE A 224 11.37 -5.29 0.77
N ALA A 225 10.91 -4.09 1.13
CA ALA A 225 10.14 -3.88 2.35
C ALA A 225 8.82 -4.66 2.32
N ASP A 226 8.10 -4.65 1.19
CA ASP A 226 6.87 -5.42 1.00
C ASP A 226 7.11 -6.93 1.00
N MET A 227 8.21 -7.41 0.41
CA MET A 227 8.62 -8.81 0.50
C MET A 227 8.83 -9.22 1.96
N ALA A 228 9.54 -8.41 2.74
CA ALA A 228 9.75 -8.66 4.17
C ALA A 228 8.45 -8.61 4.98
N LEU A 229 7.52 -7.72 4.62
CA LEU A 229 6.18 -7.67 5.25
C LEU A 229 5.32 -8.87 4.85
N ALA A 230 5.40 -9.35 3.62
CA ALA A 230 4.74 -10.58 3.19
C ALA A 230 5.30 -11.80 3.95
N ARG A 231 6.63 -11.85 4.17
CA ARG A 231 7.26 -12.83 5.09
C ARG A 231 6.74 -12.69 6.53
N ALA A 232 6.59 -11.47 7.03
CA ALA A 232 6.08 -11.18 8.38
C ALA A 232 4.60 -11.56 8.57
N ASP A 233 3.81 -11.48 7.50
CA ASP A 233 2.40 -11.87 7.46
C ASP A 233 2.21 -13.37 7.22
N GLY A 234 3.21 -14.06 6.67
CA GLY A 234 3.09 -15.45 6.22
C GLY A 234 2.09 -15.62 5.08
N SER A 235 1.88 -14.59 4.26
CA SER A 235 0.83 -14.55 3.24
C SER A 235 1.23 -13.76 2.00
N ALA A 236 0.96 -14.35 0.83
CA ALA A 236 1.08 -13.68 -0.45
C ALA A 236 -0.08 -12.68 -0.71
N MET A 237 -1.20 -12.81 0.02
CA MET A 237 -2.30 -11.86 -0.09
C MET A 237 -1.96 -10.58 0.68
N ARG A 238 -1.82 -9.46 -0.04
CA ARG A 238 -1.54 -8.15 0.54
C ARG A 238 -2.84 -7.43 0.87
N PHE A 239 -3.08 -7.10 2.13
CA PHE A 239 -4.33 -6.44 2.56
C PHE A 239 -4.15 -4.96 2.91
N TYR A 240 -2.97 -4.43 2.63
CA TYR A 240 -2.61 -3.06 2.88
C TYR A 240 -1.47 -2.64 1.95
N SER A 241 -1.30 -1.33 1.77
CA SER A 241 -0.25 -0.73 0.92
C SER A 241 0.59 0.25 1.73
N MET A 242 1.88 -0.06 1.92
CA MET A 242 2.82 0.84 2.59
C MET A 242 3.09 2.08 1.75
N SER A 243 3.28 1.93 0.43
CA SER A 243 3.52 3.10 -0.44
C SER A 243 2.38 4.10 -0.42
N THR A 244 1.13 3.66 -0.21
CA THR A 244 -0.01 4.59 -0.10
C THR A 244 0.18 5.57 1.07
N GLN A 245 0.57 5.07 2.24
CA GLN A 245 0.81 5.94 3.39
C GLN A 245 2.10 6.74 3.22
N ILE A 246 3.18 6.12 2.73
CA ILE A 246 4.46 6.82 2.47
C ILE A 246 4.23 7.98 1.49
N GLU A 247 3.44 7.80 0.44
CA GLU A 247 3.13 8.86 -0.53
C GLU A 247 2.36 10.02 0.14
N SER A 248 1.37 9.71 0.98
CA SER A 248 0.62 10.74 1.73
C SER A 248 1.48 11.55 2.70
N GLU A 249 2.58 10.97 3.19
CA GLU A 249 3.52 11.60 4.12
C GLU A 249 4.94 11.72 3.54
N LYS A 250 5.05 11.82 2.21
CA LYS A 250 6.30 11.78 1.42
C LYS A 250 7.40 12.71 1.96
N LYS A 251 7.01 13.90 2.42
CA LYS A 251 7.94 14.85 3.05
C LYS A 251 8.57 14.29 4.33
N GLN A 252 7.78 13.68 5.19
CA GLN A 252 8.26 13.08 6.45
C GLN A 252 9.14 11.86 6.18
N TYR A 253 8.78 11.05 5.19
CA TYR A 253 9.58 9.92 4.73
C TYR A 253 11.02 10.34 4.35
N TYR A 254 11.17 11.32 3.45
CA TYR A 254 12.50 11.78 3.06
C TYR A 254 13.24 12.48 4.20
N GLN A 255 12.54 13.20 5.08
CA GLN A 255 13.15 13.80 6.28
C GLN A 255 13.69 12.73 7.24
N ALA A 256 12.95 11.63 7.45
CA ALA A 256 13.36 10.52 8.29
C ALA A 256 14.57 9.78 7.69
N LEU A 257 14.56 9.52 6.38
CA LEU A 257 15.71 8.93 5.68
C LEU A 257 16.94 9.83 5.79
N GLU A 258 16.83 11.11 5.42
CA GLU A 258 17.96 12.05 5.45
C GLU A 258 18.55 12.16 6.86
N LYS A 259 17.70 12.32 7.89
CA LYS A 259 18.15 12.41 9.28
C LYS A 259 18.92 11.16 9.70
N THR A 260 18.42 9.99 9.33
CA THR A 260 19.02 8.70 9.68
C THR A 260 20.34 8.49 8.94
N GLN A 261 20.36 8.76 7.65
CA GLN A 261 21.53 8.61 6.78
C GLN A 261 22.67 9.60 7.11
N LYS A 262 22.36 10.75 7.71
CA LYS A 262 23.34 11.70 8.26
C LYS A 262 23.67 11.47 9.75
N GLY A 263 23.03 10.48 10.38
CA GLY A 263 23.04 10.26 11.82
C GLY A 263 24.10 9.27 12.31
N THR A 264 23.69 8.41 13.24
CA THR A 264 24.50 7.33 13.82
C THR A 264 23.93 5.98 13.40
N LEU A 265 24.49 4.87 13.89
CA LEU A 265 23.93 3.53 13.68
C LEU A 265 22.75 3.23 14.61
N ASP A 266 22.40 4.13 15.54
CA ASP A 266 21.11 4.10 16.24
C ASP A 266 20.01 4.58 15.29
N ILE A 267 19.15 3.65 14.89
CA ILE A 267 18.04 3.86 13.94
C ILE A 267 16.68 3.84 14.63
N THR A 268 16.62 4.02 15.95
CA THR A 268 15.37 4.01 16.72
C THR A 268 14.31 4.93 16.11
N GLU A 269 14.68 6.15 15.73
CA GLU A 269 13.75 7.13 15.18
C GLU A 269 13.23 6.73 13.78
N TRP A 270 14.07 6.08 12.98
CA TRP A 270 13.64 5.51 11.69
C TRP A 270 12.62 4.40 11.89
N LEU A 271 12.93 3.44 12.77
CA LEU A 271 12.03 2.32 13.07
C LEU A 271 10.73 2.81 13.69
N ARG A 272 10.77 3.79 14.58
CA ARG A 272 9.57 4.44 15.14
C ARG A 272 8.71 5.07 14.04
N TRP A 273 9.33 5.78 13.09
CA TRP A 273 8.60 6.36 11.95
C TRP A 273 7.98 5.27 11.06
N PHE A 274 8.76 4.24 10.70
CA PHE A 274 8.31 3.12 9.87
C PHE A 274 7.15 2.35 10.53
N LEU A 275 7.26 2.02 11.82
CA LEU A 275 6.21 1.36 12.58
C LEU A 275 4.95 2.24 12.68
N GLY A 276 5.12 3.55 12.90
CA GLY A 276 3.99 4.48 12.89
C GLY A 276 3.32 4.58 11.52
N CYS A 277 4.09 4.51 10.43
CA CYS A 277 3.56 4.45 9.06
C CYS A 277 2.69 3.18 8.89
N LEU A 278 3.23 2.02 9.27
CA LEU A 278 2.52 0.75 9.20
C LEU A 278 1.27 0.72 10.10
N ASP A 279 1.33 1.29 11.31
CA ASP A 279 0.17 1.42 12.19
C ASP A 279 -0.98 2.19 11.51
N ARG A 280 -0.69 3.35 10.91
CA ARG A 280 -1.70 4.14 10.17
C ARG A 280 -2.28 3.37 8.98
N VAL A 281 -1.42 2.65 8.24
CA VAL A 281 -1.83 1.76 7.14
C VAL A 281 -2.80 0.68 7.63
N LEU A 282 -2.47 0.00 8.73
CA LEU A 282 -3.29 -1.06 9.31
C LEU A 282 -4.62 -0.52 9.86
N GLN A 283 -4.64 0.68 10.46
CA GLN A 283 -5.87 1.34 10.89
C GLN A 283 -6.80 1.68 9.72
N GLY A 284 -6.24 2.18 8.61
CA GLY A 284 -6.99 2.44 7.38
C GLY A 284 -7.57 1.16 6.76
N ALA A 285 -6.78 0.08 6.76
CA ALA A 285 -7.21 -1.23 6.30
C ALA A 285 -8.33 -1.82 7.18
N ASP A 286 -8.21 -1.75 8.52
CA ASP A 286 -9.21 -2.27 9.47
C ASP A 286 -10.56 -1.53 9.32
N THR A 287 -10.51 -0.21 9.10
CA THR A 287 -11.70 0.64 8.85
C THR A 287 -12.38 0.25 7.53
N SER A 288 -11.58 0.05 6.48
CA SER A 288 -12.10 -0.35 5.17
C SER A 288 -12.70 -1.74 5.18
N LEU A 289 -12.04 -2.69 5.85
CA LEU A 289 -12.52 -4.04 6.05
C LEU A 289 -13.81 -4.07 6.87
N ALA A 290 -13.90 -3.30 7.95
CA ALA A 290 -15.12 -3.20 8.76
C ALA A 290 -16.32 -2.72 7.93
N ARG A 291 -16.11 -1.77 7.02
CA ARG A 291 -17.13 -1.29 6.09
C ARG A 291 -17.56 -2.38 5.09
N ILE A 292 -16.62 -3.16 4.55
CA ILE A 292 -16.93 -4.28 3.64
C ILE A 292 -17.72 -5.38 4.36
N ILE A 293 -17.25 -5.82 5.54
CA ILE A 293 -17.94 -6.83 6.36
C ILE A 293 -19.36 -6.37 6.69
N ARG A 294 -19.52 -5.12 7.15
CA ARG A 294 -20.84 -4.55 7.44
C ARG A 294 -21.76 -4.59 6.23
N LYS A 295 -21.27 -4.16 5.05
CA LYS A 295 -22.06 -4.21 3.81
C LYS A 295 -22.47 -5.63 3.44
N SER A 296 -21.55 -6.59 3.55
CA SER A 296 -21.83 -8.00 3.25
C SER A 296 -22.92 -8.55 4.17
N SER A 297 -22.76 -8.39 5.49
CA SER A 297 -23.74 -8.85 6.48
C SER A 297 -25.10 -8.18 6.32
N THR A 298 -25.12 -6.87 6.01
CA THR A 298 -26.36 -6.15 5.70
C THR A 298 -27.04 -6.72 4.47
N TRP A 299 -26.30 -7.00 3.39
CA TRP A 299 -26.87 -7.58 2.18
C TRP A 299 -27.39 -9.00 2.38
N GLU A 300 -26.68 -9.83 3.14
CA GLU A 300 -27.15 -11.17 3.51
C GLU A 300 -28.47 -11.12 4.27
N TRP A 301 -28.59 -10.20 5.23
CA TRP A 301 -29.83 -9.99 5.98
C TRP A 301 -30.97 -9.48 5.07
N ILE A 302 -30.72 -8.46 4.25
CA ILE A 302 -31.71 -7.88 3.35
C ILE A 302 -32.22 -8.93 2.36
N ASN A 303 -31.33 -9.72 1.74
CA ASN A 303 -31.70 -10.74 0.77
C ASN A 303 -32.53 -11.88 1.38
N ARG A 304 -32.41 -12.13 2.69
CA ARG A 304 -33.28 -13.07 3.43
C ARG A 304 -34.65 -12.47 3.77
N THR A 305 -34.75 -11.14 3.80
CA THR A 305 -35.93 -10.41 4.28
C THR A 305 -36.84 -10.00 3.13
N LEU A 306 -36.29 -9.46 2.05
CA LEU A 306 -37.05 -8.89 0.94
C LEU A 306 -36.33 -9.10 -0.39
N ALA A 307 -37.08 -9.45 -1.43
CA ALA A 307 -36.56 -9.44 -2.79
C ALA A 307 -36.38 -7.98 -3.26
N ILE A 308 -35.12 -7.56 -3.39
CA ILE A 308 -34.75 -6.19 -3.72
C ILE A 308 -34.62 -6.01 -5.24
N ASN A 309 -35.31 -5.01 -5.78
CA ASN A 309 -35.17 -4.60 -7.18
C ASN A 309 -33.97 -3.66 -7.39
N ASP A 310 -33.59 -3.38 -8.64
CA ASP A 310 -32.37 -2.61 -8.95
C ASP A 310 -32.38 -1.17 -8.39
N ARG A 311 -33.55 -0.53 -8.34
CA ARG A 311 -33.69 0.83 -7.79
C ARG A 311 -33.50 0.88 -6.28
N GLN A 312 -34.11 -0.06 -5.56
CA GLN A 312 -33.96 -0.21 -4.13
C GLN A 312 -32.50 -0.58 -3.81
N ARG A 313 -31.89 -1.46 -4.60
CA ARG A 313 -30.46 -1.82 -4.47
C ARG A 313 -29.54 -0.62 -4.61
N LEU A 314 -29.76 0.23 -5.61
CA LEU A 314 -29.01 1.46 -5.80
C LEU A 314 -29.09 2.38 -4.56
N VAL A 315 -30.29 2.56 -4.03
CA VAL A 315 -30.53 3.43 -2.86
C VAL A 315 -29.89 2.84 -1.60
N ILE A 316 -30.08 1.54 -1.34
CA ILE A 316 -29.49 0.84 -0.19
C ILE A 316 -27.96 0.90 -0.25
N ASN A 317 -27.34 0.68 -1.42
CA ASN A 317 -25.89 0.85 -1.59
C ASN A 317 -25.44 2.28 -1.27
N THR A 318 -26.17 3.30 -1.74
CA THR A 318 -25.84 4.70 -1.48
C THR A 318 -25.91 5.05 0.01
N LEU A 319 -26.92 4.55 0.72
CA LEU A 319 -27.04 4.66 2.18
C LEU A 319 -25.86 3.98 2.89
N MET A 320 -25.50 2.76 2.45
CA MET A 320 -24.38 2.01 3.02
C MET A 320 -22.99 2.61 2.70
N ASP A 321 -22.87 3.35 1.61
CA ASP A 321 -21.65 4.10 1.26
C ASP A 321 -21.45 5.31 2.19
N GLY A 322 -22.50 5.77 2.87
CA GLY A 322 -22.45 6.90 3.80
C GLY A 322 -22.38 8.27 3.12
N SER A 323 -22.48 8.33 1.78
CA SER A 323 -22.54 9.59 1.03
C SER A 323 -23.81 10.39 1.31
N ASP A 324 -24.88 9.71 1.72
CA ASP A 324 -26.15 10.29 2.13
C ASP A 324 -26.69 9.39 3.26
N PRO A 325 -26.37 9.65 4.54
CA PRO A 325 -26.67 8.73 5.65
C PRO A 325 -28.17 8.62 5.92
N GLU A 326 -28.96 9.62 5.51
CA GLU A 326 -30.41 9.59 5.52
C GLU A 326 -30.95 10.35 4.31
N LEU A 327 -31.98 9.81 3.65
CA LEU A 327 -32.54 10.41 2.44
C LEU A 327 -34.03 10.73 2.58
N SER A 328 -34.45 11.83 1.97
CA SER A 328 -35.87 12.16 1.81
C SER A 328 -36.48 11.39 0.63
N THR A 329 -37.81 11.35 0.54
CA THR A 329 -38.53 10.79 -0.62
C THR A 329 -38.12 11.46 -1.94
N SER A 330 -37.92 12.78 -1.95
CA SER A 330 -37.48 13.51 -3.16
C SER A 330 -36.06 13.14 -3.58
N ARG A 331 -35.17 12.92 -2.60
CA ARG A 331 -33.80 12.45 -2.84
C ARG A 331 -33.78 11.02 -3.36
N TYR A 332 -34.60 10.13 -2.80
CA TYR A 332 -34.82 8.78 -3.31
C TYR A 332 -35.23 8.83 -4.78
N ALA A 333 -36.31 9.56 -5.11
CA ALA A 333 -36.86 9.63 -6.46
C ALA A 333 -35.82 10.12 -7.49
N LYS A 334 -35.01 11.11 -7.11
CA LYS A 334 -33.91 11.63 -7.95
C LYS A 334 -32.80 10.61 -8.16
N LEU A 335 -32.39 9.89 -7.12
CA LEU A 335 -31.33 8.88 -7.17
C LEU A 335 -31.77 7.66 -8.00
N ALA A 336 -32.96 7.14 -7.71
CA ALA A 336 -33.57 5.99 -8.37
C ALA A 336 -34.18 6.30 -9.75
N ARG A 337 -34.16 7.57 -10.17
CA ARG A 337 -34.76 8.08 -11.41
C ARG A 337 -36.20 7.60 -11.61
N CYS A 338 -37.03 7.77 -10.59
CA CYS A 338 -38.45 7.36 -10.60
C CYS A 338 -39.37 8.50 -10.11
N SER A 339 -40.69 8.31 -10.23
CA SER A 339 -41.67 9.28 -9.71
C SER A 339 -41.69 9.29 -8.17
N LEU A 340 -42.16 10.39 -7.58
CA LEU A 340 -42.34 10.49 -6.12
C LEU A 340 -43.25 9.38 -5.57
N ASP A 341 -44.32 9.03 -6.28
CA ASP A 341 -45.22 7.95 -5.88
C ASP A 341 -44.53 6.57 -5.89
N THR A 342 -43.67 6.33 -6.88
CA THR A 342 -42.87 5.09 -6.94
C THR A 342 -41.88 5.05 -5.78
N ALA A 343 -41.19 6.16 -5.51
CA ALA A 343 -40.29 6.28 -4.38
C ALA A 343 -41.00 6.05 -3.03
N LEU A 344 -42.21 6.60 -2.84
CA LEU A 344 -43.00 6.36 -1.64
C LEU A 344 -43.38 4.89 -1.47
N ARG A 345 -43.76 4.21 -2.55
CA ARG A 345 -44.06 2.77 -2.52
C ARG A 345 -42.85 1.94 -2.15
N ASP A 346 -41.69 2.23 -2.76
CA ASP A 346 -40.44 1.55 -2.42
C ASP A 346 -40.04 1.80 -0.95
N ILE A 347 -40.07 3.05 -0.49
CA ILE A 347 -39.74 3.42 0.89
C ILE A 347 -40.68 2.70 1.86
N LYS A 348 -41.99 2.66 1.55
CA LYS A 348 -42.95 1.94 2.38
C LYS A 348 -42.63 0.45 2.47
N LEU A 349 -42.33 -0.21 1.35
CA LEU A 349 -41.94 -1.63 1.35
C LEU A 349 -40.68 -1.87 2.21
N LEU A 350 -39.69 -0.98 2.11
CA LEU A 350 -38.46 -1.09 2.88
C LEU A 350 -38.66 -0.79 4.38
N LEU A 351 -39.59 0.12 4.73
CA LEU A 351 -40.00 0.38 6.13
C LEU A 351 -40.75 -0.82 6.71
N ASP A 352 -41.72 -1.36 5.95
CA ASP A 352 -42.54 -2.51 6.37
C ASP A 352 -41.65 -3.76 6.57
N ALA A 353 -40.59 -3.90 5.78
CA ALA A 353 -39.57 -4.94 5.92
C ALA A 353 -38.52 -4.66 7.02
N GLY A 354 -38.59 -3.51 7.69
CA GLY A 354 -37.62 -3.11 8.72
C GLY A 354 -36.21 -2.79 8.20
N ILE A 355 -36.04 -2.60 6.89
CA ILE A 355 -34.77 -2.30 6.23
C ILE A 355 -34.42 -0.82 6.35
N LEU A 356 -35.43 0.05 6.23
CA LEU A 356 -35.31 1.47 6.52
C LEU A 356 -35.97 1.80 7.86
N VAL A 357 -35.52 2.92 8.45
CA VAL A 357 -36.17 3.56 9.59
C VAL A 357 -36.42 5.03 9.29
N ALA A 358 -37.56 5.53 9.73
CA ALA A 358 -37.87 6.96 9.66
C ALA A 358 -37.11 7.70 10.78
N GLY A 359 -36.48 8.82 10.41
CA GLY A 359 -35.86 9.73 11.36
C GLY A 359 -36.90 10.46 12.23
N PRO A 360 -36.46 11.19 13.27
CA PRO A 360 -37.34 11.82 14.25
C PRO A 360 -38.20 12.96 13.68
N SER A 361 -37.83 13.49 12.51
CA SER A 361 -38.56 14.56 11.82
C SER A 361 -39.83 14.02 11.14
N GLY A 362 -41.00 14.53 11.53
CA GLY A 362 -42.29 14.16 10.93
C GLY A 362 -42.65 14.96 9.66
N GLY A 363 -43.59 14.44 8.88
CA GLY A 363 -44.24 15.15 7.77
C GLY A 363 -43.45 15.18 6.46
N ARG A 364 -43.51 16.29 5.71
CA ARG A 364 -42.84 16.45 4.40
C ARG A 364 -41.30 16.43 4.48
N SER A 365 -40.75 16.48 5.69
CA SER A 365 -39.31 16.55 5.97
C SER A 365 -38.74 15.23 6.47
N THR A 366 -39.53 14.15 6.51
CA THR A 366 -39.06 12.84 6.97
C THR A 366 -37.89 12.37 6.12
N LYS A 367 -36.80 12.04 6.81
CA LYS A 367 -35.65 11.37 6.23
C LYS A 367 -35.65 9.91 6.67
N TYR A 368 -35.11 9.05 5.81
CA TYR A 368 -35.06 7.61 6.04
C TYR A 368 -33.61 7.17 6.07
N GLY A 369 -33.22 6.51 7.15
CA GLY A 369 -31.91 5.90 7.33
C GLY A 369 -31.97 4.37 7.20
N LEU A 370 -30.82 3.75 7.02
CA LEU A 370 -30.72 2.30 6.99
C LEU A 370 -30.76 1.74 8.42
N GLN A 371 -31.57 0.69 8.65
CA GLN A 371 -31.56 -0.03 9.91
C GLN A 371 -30.26 -0.86 10.04
N SER A 372 -29.74 -0.98 11.27
CA SER A 372 -28.60 -1.88 11.52
C SER A 372 -29.07 -3.34 11.45
N PRO A 373 -28.31 -4.24 10.80
CA PRO A 373 -28.68 -5.66 10.78
C PRO A 373 -28.80 -6.20 12.21
N PRO A 374 -29.77 -7.08 12.50
CA PRO A 374 -29.91 -7.68 13.82
C PRO A 374 -28.61 -8.42 14.19
N PRO A 375 -28.26 -8.49 15.49
CA PRO A 375 -27.11 -9.27 15.94
C PRO A 375 -27.23 -10.70 15.39
N VAL A 376 -26.16 -11.23 14.80
CA VAL A 376 -26.11 -12.64 14.43
C VAL A 376 -26.14 -13.43 15.73
N VAL A 377 -27.32 -13.92 16.11
CA VAL A 377 -27.44 -14.89 17.19
C VAL A 377 -26.76 -16.15 16.66
N ALA A 378 -25.55 -16.44 17.14
CA ALA A 378 -24.95 -17.74 16.95
C ALA A 378 -25.93 -18.75 17.54
N GLN A 379 -26.59 -19.53 16.67
CA GLN A 379 -27.35 -20.69 17.12
C GLN A 379 -26.32 -21.67 17.68
N LEU A 380 -26.29 -21.78 19.01
CA LEU A 380 -25.61 -22.86 19.72
C LEU A 380 -26.33 -24.18 19.46
#